data_AF-A0A1M5VQL0-F1
#
_entry.id   AF-A0A1M5VQL0-F1
#
_cell.length_a   1.000
_cell.length_b   1.000
_cell.length_c   1.000
_cell.angle_alpha   90.00
_cell.angle_beta   90.00
_cell.angle_gamma   90.00
#
_symmetry.space_group_name_H-M   'P 1'
#
loop_
_entity.id
_entity.type
_entity.pdbx_description
1 polymer ?
#
loop_
_entity_poly.entity_id
_entity_poly.type
_entity_poly.pdbx_seq_one_letter_code
_entity_poly.pdbx_strand_id
1 'polypeptide(L)'
;MLLWEDTDVVNGIVRNNIIYGRRPHDTAIEMVHATGWLVVHNTVLLLDPLPGLSWGMEARYADTTGTFANNLANMTIWENRDGAAAVAGSENIEAADPGWLVDLESYDFRLTSRAGPAIDRGSTGYLGQTPEDFYGELRDAAPDVGADEWQPGVSDVIETLGVLAGLAGASDLVDDINNDGVIGLAERKNGQIVLDQIRTVDKKRLVRRLGVISKHAQDKTLQVLQEMFAR
;
A
#
# COMPACT_ATOMS: atom_id res chain seq x y z
N MET A 1 -16.98 -36.39 -13.98
CA MET A 1 -16.76 -34.98 -14.39
C MET A 1 -16.58 -34.20 -13.10
N LEU A 2 -15.33 -34.03 -12.67
CA LEU A 2 -15.00 -33.19 -11.50
C LEU A 2 -14.93 -31.76 -12.04
N LEU A 3 -15.89 -30.94 -11.64
CA LEU A 3 -15.84 -29.49 -11.87
C LEU A 3 -14.79 -28.96 -10.90
N TRP A 4 -13.65 -28.55 -11.43
CA TRP A 4 -12.72 -27.72 -10.69
C TRP A 4 -13.38 -26.34 -10.66
N GLU A 5 -13.87 -25.92 -9.49
CA GLU A 5 -14.14 -24.51 -9.25
C GLU A 5 -12.76 -23.88 -8.98
N ASP A 6 -12.06 -23.52 -10.06
CA ASP A 6 -10.70 -22.96 -10.04
C ASP A 6 -10.71 -21.51 -9.54
N THR A 7 -11.20 -21.28 -8.32
CA THR A 7 -10.94 -20.01 -7.62
C THR A 7 -9.66 -20.16 -6.80
N ASP A 8 -8.63 -19.43 -7.20
CA ASP A 8 -7.30 -19.50 -6.59
C ASP A 8 -7.26 -18.75 -5.24
N VAL A 9 -8.00 -17.64 -5.12
CA VAL A 9 -8.00 -16.78 -3.93
C VAL A 9 -9.42 -16.33 -3.56
N VAL A 10 -9.76 -16.42 -2.27
CA VAL A 10 -11.07 -16.01 -1.74
C VAL A 10 -10.89 -15.06 -0.56
N ASN A 11 -11.64 -13.95 -0.54
CA ASN A 11 -11.68 -12.95 0.54
C ASN A 11 -10.33 -12.30 0.91
N GLY A 12 -9.40 -12.24 -0.05
CA GLY A 12 -8.11 -11.58 0.14
C GLY A 12 -8.25 -10.05 0.27
N ILE A 13 -7.35 -9.42 1.04
CA ILE A 13 -7.32 -7.96 1.18
C ILE A 13 -5.92 -7.44 0.83
N VAL A 14 -5.86 -6.47 -0.10
CA VAL A 14 -4.66 -5.70 -0.42
C VAL A 14 -4.90 -4.27 0.03
N ARG A 15 -4.25 -3.84 1.12
CA ARG A 15 -4.53 -2.54 1.72
C ARG A 15 -3.30 -1.79 2.21
N ASN A 16 -3.39 -0.47 2.25
CA ASN A 16 -2.34 0.41 2.78
C ASN A 16 -0.97 0.10 2.18
N ASN A 17 -0.88 -0.21 0.89
CA ASN A 17 0.41 -0.38 0.23
C ASN A 17 0.74 0.86 -0.59
N ILE A 18 2.03 1.18 -0.65
CA ILE A 18 2.57 2.11 -1.64
C ILE A 18 3.32 1.28 -2.69
N ILE A 19 2.91 1.39 -3.95
CA ILE A 19 3.56 0.75 -5.09
C ILE A 19 4.09 1.84 -6.01
N TYR A 20 5.41 1.92 -6.12
CA TYR A 20 6.10 2.96 -6.89
C TYR A 20 6.98 2.36 -7.99
N GLY A 21 6.54 2.51 -9.24
CA GLY A 21 7.21 2.01 -10.45
C GLY A 21 7.88 3.11 -11.25
N ARG A 22 9.22 3.12 -11.30
CA ARG A 22 10.04 4.10 -12.05
C ARG A 22 10.77 3.56 -13.29
N ARG A 23 10.61 2.26 -13.55
CA ARG A 23 11.24 1.53 -14.66
C ARG A 23 10.14 0.85 -15.45
N PRO A 24 10.40 0.36 -16.67
CA PRO A 24 9.38 -0.33 -17.47
C PRO A 24 8.66 -1.39 -16.64
N HIS A 25 7.34 -1.26 -16.53
CA HIS A 25 6.48 -2.14 -15.74
C HIS A 25 5.15 -2.43 -16.43
N ASP A 26 4.54 -3.51 -15.96
CA ASP A 26 3.16 -3.90 -16.27
C ASP A 26 2.20 -3.40 -15.16
N THR A 27 1.01 -3.98 -15.04
CA THR A 27 0.05 -3.69 -13.96
C THR A 27 0.66 -3.89 -12.55
N ALA A 28 0.33 -3.00 -11.60
CA ALA A 28 0.80 -3.05 -10.21
C ALA A 28 0.00 -4.03 -9.33
N ILE A 29 -1.32 -4.06 -9.47
CA ILE A 29 -2.22 -4.97 -8.74
C ILE A 29 -3.15 -5.63 -9.74
N GLU A 30 -3.05 -6.94 -9.86
CA GLU A 30 -3.87 -7.76 -10.75
C GLU A 30 -4.64 -8.79 -9.93
N MET A 31 -5.96 -8.84 -10.11
CA MET A 31 -6.81 -9.86 -9.51
C MET A 31 -7.24 -10.85 -10.59
N VAL A 32 -6.89 -12.12 -10.41
CA VAL A 32 -7.13 -13.19 -11.38
C VAL A 32 -7.68 -14.41 -10.66
N HIS A 33 -8.75 -15.00 -11.19
CA HIS A 33 -9.42 -16.17 -10.59
C HIS A 33 -9.67 -15.99 -9.08
N ALA A 34 -10.08 -14.78 -8.68
CA ALA A 34 -10.19 -14.38 -7.28
C ALA A 34 -11.57 -13.82 -6.94
N THR A 35 -12.16 -14.25 -5.82
CA THR A 35 -13.51 -13.83 -5.41
C THR A 35 -13.55 -13.19 -4.03
N GLY A 36 -14.45 -12.23 -3.83
CA GLY A 36 -14.69 -11.57 -2.54
C GLY A 36 -13.53 -10.71 -2.03
N TRP A 37 -12.58 -10.36 -2.88
CA TRP A 37 -11.40 -9.59 -2.47
C TRP A 37 -11.69 -8.09 -2.34
N LEU A 38 -10.82 -7.42 -1.59
CA LEU A 38 -10.84 -5.97 -1.38
C LEU A 38 -9.44 -5.38 -1.62
N VAL A 39 -9.32 -4.49 -2.60
CA VAL A 39 -8.11 -3.68 -2.83
C VAL A 39 -8.43 -2.26 -2.40
N VAL A 40 -7.92 -1.84 -1.24
CA VAL A 40 -8.36 -0.60 -0.58
C VAL A 40 -7.25 0.27 0.00
N HIS A 41 -7.33 1.59 -0.12
CA HIS A 41 -6.34 2.52 0.45
C HIS A 41 -4.90 2.20 0.01
N ASN A 42 -4.68 1.86 -1.26
CA ASN A 42 -3.33 1.75 -1.81
C ASN A 42 -2.97 3.03 -2.56
N THR A 43 -1.69 3.43 -2.52
CA THR A 43 -1.13 4.48 -3.38
C THR A 43 -0.29 3.82 -4.47
N VAL A 44 -0.67 3.97 -5.73
CA VAL A 44 -0.04 3.33 -6.89
C VAL A 44 0.46 4.40 -7.86
N LEU A 45 1.77 4.58 -7.93
CA LEU A 45 2.42 5.55 -8.82
C LEU A 45 3.33 4.83 -9.83
N LEU A 46 2.91 4.86 -11.09
CA LEU A 46 3.50 4.17 -12.21
C LEU A 46 3.97 5.17 -13.26
N LEU A 47 5.28 5.42 -13.36
CA LEU A 47 5.86 6.54 -14.11
C LEU A 47 6.49 6.19 -15.46
N ASP A 48 6.62 4.89 -15.77
CA ASP A 48 7.24 4.36 -16.97
C ASP A 48 6.53 3.04 -17.38
N PRO A 49 5.23 3.10 -17.73
CA PRO A 49 4.50 1.91 -18.12
C PRO A 49 4.97 1.40 -19.49
N LEU A 50 4.87 0.08 -19.71
CA LEU A 50 5.15 -0.50 -21.02
C LEU A 50 4.28 0.13 -22.13
N PRO A 51 4.78 0.24 -23.38
CA PRO A 51 4.03 0.87 -24.46
C PRO A 51 2.64 0.24 -24.66
N GLY A 52 1.60 1.08 -24.63
CA GLY A 52 0.20 0.66 -24.81
C GLY A 52 -0.56 0.31 -23.53
N LEU A 53 0.11 0.33 -22.37
CA LEU A 53 -0.53 0.15 -21.06
C LEU A 53 -1.07 1.48 -20.55
N SER A 54 -2.36 1.54 -20.23
CA SER A 54 -3.02 2.74 -19.69
C SER A 54 -3.62 2.55 -18.29
N TRP A 55 -3.57 1.33 -17.74
CA TRP A 55 -4.07 0.97 -16.42
C TRP A 55 -2.94 0.55 -15.49
N GLY A 56 -3.12 0.81 -14.20
CA GLY A 56 -2.18 0.41 -13.15
C GLY A 56 -2.72 -0.70 -12.25
N MET A 57 -4.03 -0.95 -12.28
CA MET A 57 -4.69 -2.02 -11.54
C MET A 57 -5.75 -2.67 -12.40
N GLU A 58 -6.00 -3.97 -12.23
CA GLU A 58 -7.00 -4.68 -13.03
C GLU A 58 -7.60 -5.90 -12.33
N ALA A 59 -8.79 -6.29 -12.80
CA ALA A 59 -9.40 -7.58 -12.49
C ALA A 59 -9.70 -8.33 -13.80
N ARG A 60 -9.45 -9.65 -13.81
CA ARG A 60 -9.49 -10.47 -15.02
C ARG A 60 -10.25 -11.76 -14.87
N TYR A 61 -10.90 -12.14 -15.98
CA TYR A 61 -11.70 -13.35 -16.14
C TYR A 61 -13.03 -13.33 -15.39
N ALA A 62 -14.01 -14.03 -15.97
CA ALA A 62 -15.43 -13.94 -15.58
C ALA A 62 -15.76 -14.49 -14.18
N ASP A 63 -14.87 -15.28 -13.60
CA ASP A 63 -14.96 -15.79 -12.24
C ASP A 63 -14.33 -14.84 -11.20
N THR A 64 -13.68 -13.75 -11.62
CA THR A 64 -13.12 -12.76 -10.70
C THR A 64 -14.16 -11.74 -10.25
N THR A 65 -14.35 -11.63 -8.93
CA THR A 65 -15.27 -10.67 -8.30
C THR A 65 -14.65 -10.05 -7.04
N GLY A 66 -14.82 -8.75 -6.87
CA GLY A 66 -14.30 -8.04 -5.70
C GLY A 66 -14.39 -6.52 -5.88
N THR A 67 -13.72 -5.78 -5.01
CA THR A 67 -13.86 -4.32 -4.96
C THR A 67 -12.51 -3.61 -4.92
N PHE A 68 -12.34 -2.62 -5.80
CA PHE A 68 -11.35 -1.56 -5.67
C PHE A 68 -12.01 -0.35 -4.98
N ALA A 69 -11.43 0.15 -3.91
CA ALA A 69 -11.98 1.30 -3.16
C ALA A 69 -10.89 2.19 -2.55
N ASN A 70 -11.14 3.49 -2.41
CA ASN A 70 -10.21 4.44 -1.78
C ASN A 70 -8.74 4.36 -2.28
N ASN A 71 -8.48 3.86 -3.49
CA ASN A 71 -7.11 3.79 -4.01
C ASN A 71 -6.74 5.10 -4.70
N LEU A 72 -5.50 5.53 -4.49
CA LEU A 72 -4.89 6.67 -5.16
C LEU A 72 -3.92 6.16 -6.23
N ALA A 73 -4.31 6.22 -7.49
CA ALA A 73 -3.52 5.77 -8.63
C ALA A 73 -3.33 6.90 -9.66
N ASN A 74 -2.21 6.88 -10.39
CA ASN A 74 -1.98 7.79 -11.52
C ASN A 74 -2.28 7.16 -12.90
N MET A 75 -2.83 5.96 -12.91
CA MET A 75 -3.27 5.23 -14.09
C MET A 75 -4.63 4.59 -13.81
N THR A 76 -5.34 4.18 -14.88
CA THR A 76 -6.71 3.70 -14.72
C THR A 76 -6.81 2.38 -13.96
N ILE A 77 -7.98 2.10 -13.39
CA ILE A 77 -8.37 0.78 -12.89
C ILE A 77 -9.20 0.10 -13.97
N TRP A 78 -8.80 -1.10 -14.40
CA TRP A 78 -9.58 -1.88 -15.37
C TRP A 78 -10.32 -3.03 -14.67
N GLU A 79 -11.51 -2.75 -14.16
CA GLU A 79 -12.26 -3.62 -13.25
C GLU A 79 -12.98 -4.81 -13.91
N ASN A 80 -13.07 -4.83 -15.24
CA ASN A 80 -13.91 -5.78 -15.98
C ASN A 80 -13.19 -6.48 -17.16
N ARG A 81 -11.86 -6.51 -17.14
CA ARG A 81 -11.07 -7.08 -18.23
C ARG A 81 -11.35 -8.58 -18.38
N ASP A 82 -11.44 -9.03 -19.63
CA ASP A 82 -11.72 -10.43 -20.00
C ASP A 82 -12.99 -11.01 -19.32
N GLY A 83 -13.97 -10.16 -18.99
CA GLY A 83 -15.26 -10.56 -18.44
C GLY A 83 -15.38 -10.51 -16.92
N ALA A 84 -14.36 -10.02 -16.20
CA ALA A 84 -14.43 -9.85 -14.75
C ALA A 84 -15.61 -8.97 -14.33
N ALA A 85 -16.11 -9.21 -13.11
CA ALA A 85 -17.22 -8.48 -12.52
C ALA A 85 -16.80 -7.82 -11.20
N ALA A 86 -15.65 -7.13 -11.21
CA ALA A 86 -15.24 -6.32 -10.07
C ALA A 86 -15.97 -4.97 -10.04
N VAL A 87 -16.02 -4.37 -8.87
CA VAL A 87 -16.57 -3.04 -8.63
C VAL A 87 -15.42 -2.07 -8.38
N ALA A 88 -15.32 -1.02 -9.17
CA ALA A 88 -14.49 0.14 -8.85
C ALA A 88 -15.38 1.22 -8.21
N GLY A 89 -15.14 1.52 -6.92
CA GLY A 89 -15.80 2.61 -6.22
C GLY A 89 -15.48 3.97 -6.86
N SER A 90 -16.44 4.90 -6.84
CA SER A 90 -16.28 6.25 -7.41
C SER A 90 -15.26 7.11 -6.67
N GLU A 91 -14.88 6.70 -5.47
CA GLU A 91 -13.91 7.35 -4.60
C GLU A 91 -12.45 6.95 -4.90
N ASN A 92 -12.22 5.97 -5.77
CA ASN A 92 -10.87 5.77 -6.31
C ASN A 92 -10.46 6.99 -7.14
N ILE A 93 -9.19 7.36 -7.07
CA ILE A 93 -8.59 8.39 -7.92
C ILE A 93 -7.65 7.69 -8.89
N GLU A 94 -7.82 7.93 -10.19
CA GLU A 94 -7.04 7.29 -11.27
C GLU A 94 -6.11 8.28 -12.01
N ALA A 95 -6.04 9.51 -11.51
CA ALA A 95 -5.25 10.60 -12.06
C ALA A 95 -4.45 11.34 -10.97
N ALA A 96 -3.85 10.59 -10.05
CA ALA A 96 -2.99 11.13 -9.01
C ALA A 96 -1.80 11.92 -9.61
N ASP A 97 -1.59 13.13 -9.10
CA ASP A 97 -0.44 13.96 -9.46
C ASP A 97 0.76 13.60 -8.57
N PRO A 98 1.94 13.25 -9.12
CA PRO A 98 3.16 13.05 -8.34
C PRO A 98 3.51 14.21 -7.38
N GLY A 99 3.14 15.45 -7.73
CA GLY A 99 3.33 16.64 -6.91
C GLY A 99 2.40 16.73 -5.69
N TRP A 100 1.50 15.78 -5.50
CA TRP A 100 0.72 15.62 -4.27
C TRP A 100 1.52 14.96 -3.15
N LEU A 101 2.63 14.28 -3.45
CA LEU A 101 3.45 13.59 -2.46
C LEU A 101 4.70 14.41 -2.10
N VAL A 102 5.18 14.26 -0.87
CA VAL A 102 6.28 15.08 -0.31
C VAL A 102 7.57 14.98 -1.13
N ASP A 103 8.13 13.77 -1.30
CA ASP A 103 9.38 13.57 -2.04
C ASP A 103 9.56 12.12 -2.50
N LEU A 104 9.34 11.89 -3.80
CA LEU A 104 9.47 10.57 -4.40
C LEU A 104 10.91 10.06 -4.47
N GLU A 105 11.92 10.94 -4.48
CA GLU A 105 13.33 10.52 -4.57
C GLU A 105 13.85 10.01 -3.23
N SER A 106 13.34 10.54 -2.11
CA SER A 106 13.63 10.04 -0.77
C SER A 106 12.67 8.95 -0.28
N TYR A 107 11.68 8.56 -1.10
CA TYR A 107 10.61 7.61 -0.76
C TYR A 107 9.70 8.10 0.37
N ASP A 108 9.47 9.41 0.42
CA ASP A 108 8.47 10.04 1.28
C ASP A 108 7.18 10.26 0.48
N PHE A 109 6.22 9.36 0.70
CA PHE A 109 4.96 9.31 -0.04
C PHE A 109 3.79 9.88 0.76
N ARG A 110 4.07 10.63 1.82
CA ARG A 110 3.02 11.35 2.55
C ARG A 110 2.36 12.36 1.62
N LEU A 111 1.06 12.54 1.78
CA LEU A 111 0.30 13.56 1.09
C LEU A 111 0.80 14.94 1.54
N THR A 112 0.74 15.88 0.62
CA THR A 112 0.91 17.31 0.88
C THR A 112 -0.46 17.97 0.87
N SER A 113 -0.56 19.20 1.36
CA SER A 113 -1.78 20.01 1.29
C SER A 113 -2.29 20.25 -0.15
N ARG A 114 -1.47 19.98 -1.18
CA ARG A 114 -1.86 20.03 -2.59
C ARG A 114 -2.76 18.86 -3.00
N ALA A 115 -2.79 17.78 -2.22
CA ALA A 115 -3.60 16.61 -2.47
C ALA A 115 -5.08 16.80 -2.12
N GLY A 116 -5.63 18.02 -2.17
CA GLY A 116 -7.02 18.33 -1.83
C GLY A 116 -8.09 17.46 -2.52
N PRO A 117 -7.88 16.92 -3.73
CA PRO A 117 -8.80 15.94 -4.32
C PRO A 117 -8.78 14.56 -3.66
N ALA A 118 -7.74 14.21 -2.90
CA ALA A 118 -7.62 12.97 -2.14
C ALA A 118 -7.96 13.17 -0.66
N ILE A 119 -7.64 14.35 -0.11
CA ILE A 119 -7.86 14.69 1.30
C ILE A 119 -9.36 14.77 1.62
N ASP A 120 -9.77 14.05 2.66
CA ASP A 120 -11.15 13.91 3.15
C ASP A 120 -12.14 13.39 2.09
N ARG A 121 -11.66 12.68 1.06
CA ARG A 121 -12.49 12.22 -0.08
C ARG A 121 -12.78 10.73 -0.12
N GLY A 122 -12.17 9.94 0.75
CA GLY A 122 -12.39 8.51 0.85
C GLY A 122 -13.75 8.15 1.45
N SER A 123 -14.23 6.97 1.08
CA SER A 123 -15.39 6.33 1.71
C SER A 123 -15.05 5.81 3.10
N THR A 124 -15.91 6.10 4.08
CA THR A 124 -15.81 5.57 5.46
C THR A 124 -16.18 4.09 5.58
N GLY A 125 -16.72 3.49 4.52
CA GLY A 125 -17.19 2.10 4.51
C GLY A 125 -16.11 1.06 4.79
N TYR A 126 -14.83 1.45 4.72
CA TYR A 126 -13.68 0.56 4.82
C TYR A 126 -12.81 0.78 6.06
N LEU A 127 -13.18 1.72 6.96
CA LEU A 127 -12.42 2.00 8.20
C LEU A 127 -12.24 0.76 9.10
N GLY A 128 -13.19 -0.18 9.07
CA GLY A 128 -13.07 -1.44 9.81
C GLY A 128 -11.93 -2.34 9.29
N GLN A 129 -11.57 -2.21 8.02
CA GLN A 129 -10.45 -2.91 7.40
C GLN A 129 -9.16 -2.08 7.44
N THR A 130 -9.24 -0.75 7.46
CA THR A 130 -8.07 0.15 7.42
C THR A 130 -8.22 1.27 8.47
N PRO A 131 -8.12 0.94 9.77
CA PRO A 131 -8.26 1.94 10.84
C PRO A 131 -7.02 2.83 10.99
N GLU A 132 -5.85 2.30 10.62
CA GLU A 132 -4.59 3.02 10.53
C GLU A 132 -4.19 3.11 9.05
N ASP A 133 -3.38 4.08 8.68
CA ASP A 133 -2.82 4.27 7.34
C ASP A 133 -1.53 3.44 7.14
N PHE A 134 -0.67 3.79 6.17
CA PHE A 134 0.62 3.12 5.94
C PHE A 134 1.67 3.44 7.01
N TYR A 135 1.65 4.65 7.57
CA TYR A 135 2.64 5.13 8.53
C TYR A 135 2.25 4.83 9.99
N GLY A 136 1.00 4.42 10.20
CA GLY A 136 0.44 3.99 11.49
C GLY A 136 -0.49 5.02 12.13
N GLU A 137 -0.77 6.12 11.43
CA GLU A 137 -1.68 7.18 11.81
C GLU A 137 -3.12 6.66 11.72
N LEU A 138 -3.96 7.03 12.69
CA LEU A 138 -5.38 6.69 12.63
C LEU A 138 -6.05 7.48 11.52
N ARG A 139 -6.89 6.78 10.75
CA ARG A 139 -7.81 7.45 9.84
C ARG A 139 -8.93 8.11 10.61
N ASP A 140 -9.32 9.30 10.18
CA ASP A 140 -10.37 10.06 10.84
C ASP A 140 -11.78 9.73 10.27
N ALA A 141 -12.75 10.61 10.53
CA ALA A 141 -14.13 10.40 10.10
C ALA A 141 -14.36 10.64 8.60
N ALA A 142 -13.39 11.22 7.89
CA ALA A 142 -13.35 11.46 6.46
C ALA A 142 -11.98 10.97 5.94
N PRO A 143 -11.79 9.66 5.77
CA PRO A 143 -10.47 9.13 5.43
C PRO A 143 -9.99 9.63 4.08
N ASP A 144 -8.68 9.72 3.91
CA ASP A 144 -8.07 10.13 2.65
C ASP A 144 -8.07 9.01 1.61
N VAL A 145 -8.13 9.39 0.34
CA VAL A 145 -7.91 8.44 -0.76
C VAL A 145 -6.42 8.13 -0.87
N GLY A 146 -6.07 6.84 -0.82
CA GLY A 146 -4.69 6.36 -0.86
C GLY A 146 -4.23 5.75 0.46
N ALA A 147 -2.93 5.46 0.53
CA ALA A 147 -2.32 4.74 1.64
C ALA A 147 -1.96 5.61 2.85
N ASP A 148 -1.86 6.92 2.68
CA ASP A 148 -1.54 7.89 3.74
C ASP A 148 -2.82 8.57 4.24
N GLU A 149 -2.87 8.96 5.50
CA GLU A 149 -3.83 9.94 6.02
C GLU A 149 -3.10 11.27 6.21
N TRP A 150 -3.47 12.27 5.41
CA TRP A 150 -2.85 13.58 5.46
C TRP A 150 -2.99 14.18 6.85
N GLN A 151 -1.84 14.45 7.46
CA GLN A 151 -1.76 15.25 8.68
C GLN A 151 -1.36 16.67 8.31
N PRO A 152 -2.06 17.70 8.83
CA PRO A 152 -1.62 19.07 8.65
C PRO A 152 -0.22 19.23 9.27
N GLY A 153 0.73 19.66 8.44
CA GLY A 153 2.10 19.90 8.91
C GLY A 153 2.11 20.99 10.00
N VAL A 154 3.05 20.92 10.93
CA VAL A 154 3.19 21.94 12.00
C VAL A 154 3.28 23.36 11.41
N SER A 155 3.90 23.53 10.23
CA SER A 155 3.92 24.81 9.49
C SER A 155 2.55 25.28 9.04
N ASP A 156 1.70 24.36 8.55
CA ASP A 156 0.37 24.67 8.02
C ASP A 156 -0.59 25.00 9.18
N VAL A 157 -0.41 24.31 10.31
CA VAL A 157 -1.09 24.62 11.58
C VAL A 157 -0.64 26.00 12.09
N ILE A 158 0.65 26.30 12.09
CA ILE A 158 1.18 27.62 12.51
C ILE A 158 0.72 28.74 11.59
N GLU A 159 0.66 28.53 10.26
CA GLU A 159 0.15 29.55 9.33
C GLU A 159 -1.34 29.81 9.57
N THR A 160 -2.13 28.75 9.73
CA THR A 160 -3.57 28.85 10.03
C THR A 160 -3.82 29.50 11.40
N LEU A 161 -3.06 29.10 12.43
CA LEU A 161 -3.14 29.69 13.77
C LEU A 161 -2.60 31.12 13.79
N GLY A 162 -1.57 31.45 13.02
CA GLY A 162 -1.02 32.80 12.89
C GLY A 162 -2.01 33.76 12.23
N VAL A 163 -2.77 33.28 11.25
CA VAL A 163 -3.89 34.02 10.65
C VAL A 163 -5.00 34.25 11.68
N LEU A 164 -5.39 33.22 12.45
CA LEU A 164 -6.40 33.33 13.50
C LEU A 164 -5.94 34.20 14.70
N ALA A 165 -4.69 34.08 15.11
CA ALA A 165 -4.07 34.87 16.17
C ALA A 165 -3.89 36.33 15.76
N GLY A 166 -3.57 36.59 14.48
CA GLY A 166 -3.55 37.93 13.90
C GLY A 166 -4.94 38.57 13.85
N LEU A 167 -6.00 37.78 13.63
CA LEU A 167 -7.40 38.21 13.72
C LEU A 167 -7.89 38.39 15.17
N ALA A 168 -7.31 37.66 16.14
CA ALA A 168 -7.68 37.70 17.56
C ALA A 168 -6.76 38.56 18.44
N GLY A 169 -5.67 39.11 17.90
CA GLY A 169 -4.68 39.91 18.64
C GLY A 169 -3.80 39.12 19.63
N ALA A 170 -3.58 37.82 19.38
CA ALA A 170 -2.89 36.89 20.31
C ALA A 170 -1.52 36.42 19.76
N SER A 171 -0.59 37.36 19.54
CA SER A 171 0.76 37.08 18.98
C SER A 171 1.59 36.10 19.80
N ASP A 172 1.34 36.01 21.11
CA ASP A 172 2.24 35.35 22.05
C ASP A 172 2.10 33.82 22.10
N LEU A 173 1.11 33.24 21.41
CA LEU A 173 0.90 31.79 21.35
C LEU A 173 1.74 31.08 20.26
N VAL A 174 2.28 31.82 19.30
CA VAL A 174 3.00 31.26 18.14
C VAL A 174 4.44 30.87 18.49
N ASP A 175 5.05 31.53 19.48
CA ASP A 175 6.45 31.31 19.83
C ASP A 175 6.69 30.00 20.61
N ASP A 176 5.71 29.49 21.36
CA ASP A 176 5.84 28.26 22.16
C ASP A 176 5.79 26.98 21.31
N ILE A 177 5.06 26.98 20.17
CA ILE A 177 4.90 25.78 19.31
C ILE A 177 6.22 25.42 18.60
N ASN A 178 7.07 26.41 18.33
CA ASN A 178 8.33 26.20 17.60
C ASN A 178 9.42 25.51 18.44
N ASN A 179 9.25 25.39 19.77
CA ASN A 179 10.33 25.00 20.68
C ASN A 179 10.23 23.56 21.21
N ASP A 180 9.10 22.86 21.03
CA ASP A 180 8.80 21.63 21.77
C ASP A 180 8.98 20.30 20.99
N GLY A 181 9.45 20.32 19.74
CA GLY A 181 10.16 19.18 19.12
C GLY A 181 9.65 17.74 19.40
N VAL A 182 8.35 17.48 19.36
CA VAL A 182 7.82 16.13 19.59
C VAL A 182 7.75 15.35 18.28
N ILE A 183 8.78 14.56 18.01
CA ILE A 183 8.83 13.57 16.91
C ILE A 183 8.50 12.20 17.50
N GLY A 184 7.31 11.67 17.19
CA GLY A 184 6.91 10.30 17.53
C GLY A 184 7.52 9.28 16.57
N LEU A 185 8.11 8.21 17.12
CA LEU A 185 8.70 7.09 16.38
C LEU A 185 7.61 6.10 15.94
N ALA A 186 7.49 5.84 14.64
CA ALA A 186 6.62 4.78 14.10
C ALA A 186 7.22 3.39 14.38
N GLU A 187 6.50 2.55 15.12
CA GLU A 187 6.84 1.14 15.34
C GLU A 187 6.47 0.29 14.11
N ARG A 188 7.41 -0.54 13.66
CA ARG A 188 7.19 -1.50 12.57
C ARG A 188 6.21 -2.59 13.02
N LYS A 189 4.99 -2.61 12.45
CA LYS A 189 4.04 -3.72 12.63
C LYS A 189 4.18 -4.79 11.53
N ASN A 190 3.92 -6.04 11.93
CA ASN A 190 4.02 -7.23 11.09
C ASN A 190 2.76 -7.40 10.22
N GLY A 191 2.81 -6.97 8.96
CA GLY A 191 1.85 -7.38 7.92
C GLY A 191 2.33 -8.64 7.19
N GLN A 192 1.43 -9.58 6.92
CA GLN A 192 1.68 -10.66 5.96
C GLN A 192 1.30 -10.17 4.56
N ILE A 193 2.28 -10.10 3.67
CA ILE A 193 2.06 -9.88 2.24
C ILE A 193 2.02 -11.26 1.59
N VAL A 194 0.86 -11.66 1.08
CA VAL A 194 0.77 -12.80 0.15
C VAL A 194 1.08 -12.23 -1.22
N LEU A 195 2.35 -12.37 -1.62
CA LEU A 195 2.81 -12.02 -2.95
C LEU A 195 2.44 -13.16 -3.90
N ASP A 196 1.29 -13.06 -4.57
CA ASP A 196 1.13 -13.81 -5.81
C ASP A 196 1.91 -13.07 -6.92
N GLN A 197 2.62 -13.84 -7.74
CA GLN A 197 3.51 -13.38 -8.81
C GLN A 197 4.72 -12.52 -8.39
N ILE A 198 5.69 -13.07 -7.64
CA ILE A 198 7.03 -12.46 -7.60
C ILE A 198 7.85 -12.86 -8.84
N ARG A 199 8.04 -11.93 -9.78
CA ARG A 199 9.22 -11.96 -10.65
C ARG A 199 10.32 -11.12 -10.01
N THR A 200 11.32 -11.83 -9.48
CA THR A 200 12.61 -11.34 -8.92
C THR A 200 12.60 -10.85 -7.46
N VAL A 201 12.76 -11.78 -6.51
CA VAL A 201 13.25 -11.45 -5.16
C VAL A 201 14.78 -11.31 -5.18
N ASP A 202 15.32 -10.21 -4.63
CA ASP A 202 16.74 -10.08 -4.35
C ASP A 202 17.16 -11.09 -3.27
N LYS A 203 17.97 -12.09 -3.65
CA LYS A 203 18.49 -13.17 -2.77
C LYS A 203 19.11 -12.64 -1.48
N LYS A 204 19.61 -11.40 -1.44
CA LYS A 204 20.25 -10.83 -0.24
C LYS A 204 19.27 -10.56 0.91
N ARG A 205 17.97 -10.37 0.63
CA ARG A 205 16.96 -10.06 1.67
C ARG A 205 16.35 -11.29 2.36
N LEU A 206 16.52 -12.50 1.80
CA LEU A 206 15.90 -13.73 2.34
C LEU A 206 16.82 -14.60 3.21
N VAL A 207 18.11 -14.31 3.31
CA VAL A 207 19.03 -15.15 4.08
C VAL A 207 19.31 -14.54 5.45
N ARG A 208 18.48 -14.88 6.43
CA ARG A 208 18.89 -14.80 7.84
C ARG A 208 19.79 -16.01 8.11
N ARG A 209 21.07 -15.81 8.43
CA ARG A 209 21.97 -16.91 8.81
C ARG A 209 21.44 -17.53 10.11
N LEU A 210 20.72 -18.65 10.01
CA LEU A 210 20.08 -19.37 11.14
C LEU A 210 21.09 -20.08 12.08
N GLY A 211 22.37 -19.71 12.03
CA GLY A 211 23.45 -20.35 12.75
C GLY A 211 24.01 -21.59 12.05
N VAL A 212 25.18 -22.03 12.52
CA VAL A 212 25.85 -23.25 12.05
C VAL A 212 25.25 -24.43 12.82
N ILE A 213 24.76 -25.45 12.11
CA ILE A 213 24.25 -26.67 12.74
C ILE A 213 25.34 -27.33 13.58
N SER A 214 24.99 -27.87 14.75
CA SER A 214 25.96 -28.46 15.68
C SER A 214 26.67 -29.66 15.05
N LYS A 215 27.92 -29.92 15.45
CA LYS A 215 28.69 -31.06 14.93
C LYS A 215 27.98 -32.40 15.12
N HIS A 216 27.28 -32.56 16.24
CA HIS A 216 26.47 -33.73 16.51
C HIS A 216 25.33 -33.92 15.49
N ALA A 217 24.64 -32.83 15.10
CA ALA A 217 23.60 -32.89 14.08
C ALA A 217 24.19 -33.22 12.69
N GLN A 218 25.35 -32.64 12.36
CA GLN A 218 26.06 -32.93 11.11
C GLN A 218 26.44 -34.40 11.01
N ASP A 219 27.05 -34.96 12.06
CA ASP A 219 27.51 -36.36 12.08
C ASP A 219 26.32 -37.32 11.95
N LYS A 220 25.21 -37.03 12.63
CA LYS A 220 23.99 -37.86 12.56
C LYS A 220 23.33 -37.81 11.19
N THR A 221 23.27 -36.64 10.56
CA THR A 221 22.77 -36.50 9.19
C THR A 221 23.68 -37.23 8.20
N LEU A 222 24.99 -37.11 8.35
CA LEU A 222 25.95 -37.77 7.47
C LEU A 222 25.85 -39.30 7.57
N GLN A 223 25.68 -39.82 8.80
CA GLN A 223 25.46 -41.24 9.02
C GLN A 223 24.19 -41.74 8.30
N VAL A 224 23.07 -41.02 8.43
CA VAL A 224 21.81 -41.38 7.75
C VAL A 224 21.99 -41.35 6.23
N LEU A 225 22.66 -40.34 5.68
CA LEU A 225 22.94 -40.27 4.25
C LEU A 225 23.82 -41.43 3.79
N GLN A 226 24.87 -41.76 4.54
CA GLN A 226 25.72 -42.92 4.24
C GLN A 226 24.92 -44.23 4.27
N GLU A 227 24.03 -44.41 5.25
CA GLU A 227 23.15 -45.58 5.32
C GLU A 227 22.18 -45.65 4.12
N MET A 228 21.67 -44.52 3.65
CA MET A 228 20.78 -44.44 2.48
C MET A 228 21.50 -44.73 1.16
N PHE A 229 22.79 -44.38 1.04
CA PHE A 229 23.57 -44.51 -0.19
C PHE A 229 24.60 -45.67 -0.19
N ALA A 230 24.71 -46.43 0.90
CA ALA A 230 25.57 -47.62 1.00
C ALA A 230 24.88 -48.93 0.58
N ARG A 231 23.81 -48.84 -0.22
CA ARG A 231 23.21 -49.97 -0.96
C ARG A 231 23.26 -49.71 -2.46
#